data_AF-M5BN16-F1
#
_entry.id   AF-M5BN16-F1
#
_cell.length_a   1.000
_cell.length_b   1.000
_cell.length_c   1.000
_cell.angle_alpha   90.00
_cell.angle_beta   90.00
_cell.angle_gamma   90.00
#
_symmetry.space_group_name_H-M   'P 1'
#
loop_
_entity.id
_entity.type
_entity.pdbx_description
1 polymer ?
#
loop_
_entity_poly.entity_id
_entity_poly.type
_entity_poly.pdbx_seq_one_letter_code
_entity_poly.pdbx_strand_id
1 'polypeptide(L)'
;MSAIEIDEAQIDEGLYSRQLYVLGHEAMKRMAASNVLIVGVKGLGVEIAKNIVLAGVKSVTLFDPEPVQVQDLGTQFFLRESDVGKPRAAATLPRLAELNAYVPVKDLGGSPGQEITVDLIKGFQAVILTDVPLSKQLEINDWTHENDVHFISAETRGLFGSAFNDFGPKFTCIDATGEQPLTGMIVEVSKVR
;
A
#
# COMPACT_ATOMS: atom_id res chain seq x y z
N MET A 1 -30.31 -1.15 18.53
CA MET A 1 -28.95 -0.96 18.00
C MET A 1 -28.56 -2.28 17.35
N SER A 2 -28.76 -2.39 16.05
CA SER A 2 -28.41 -3.57 15.28
C SER A 2 -26.90 -3.70 15.25
N ALA A 3 -26.40 -4.89 15.61
CA ALA A 3 -25.03 -5.27 15.34
C ALA A 3 -24.76 -5.00 13.86
N ILE A 4 -23.71 -4.23 13.59
CA ILE A 4 -23.16 -4.10 12.24
C ILE A 4 -22.61 -5.50 11.95
N GLU A 5 -23.36 -6.28 11.16
CA GLU A 5 -22.81 -7.47 10.52
C GLU A 5 -21.66 -6.98 9.64
N ILE A 6 -20.44 -7.16 10.15
CA ILE A 6 -19.25 -7.11 9.33
C ILE A 6 -19.42 -8.30 8.40
N ASP A 7 -19.77 -8.02 7.14
CA ASP A 7 -19.68 -8.97 6.06
C ASP A 7 -18.24 -9.50 6.07
N GLU A 8 -18.04 -10.66 6.69
CA GLU A 8 -16.73 -11.31 6.75
C GLU A 8 -16.41 -11.67 5.31
N ALA A 9 -15.68 -10.80 4.62
CA ALA A 9 -15.03 -11.14 3.37
C ALA A 9 -14.18 -12.38 3.67
N GLN A 10 -14.74 -13.54 3.35
CA GLN A 10 -14.15 -14.82 3.64
C GLN A 10 -12.82 -14.85 2.88
N ILE A 11 -11.71 -14.93 3.60
CA ILE A 11 -10.40 -14.97 2.99
C ILE A 11 -10.34 -16.23 2.13
N ASP A 12 -10.03 -16.06 0.84
CA ASP A 12 -9.82 -17.18 -0.07
C ASP A 12 -8.51 -17.90 0.32
N GLU A 13 -8.63 -18.92 1.16
CA GLU A 13 -7.50 -19.72 1.61
C GLU A 13 -6.81 -20.46 0.46
N GLY A 14 -7.50 -20.70 -0.67
CA GLY A 14 -6.90 -21.30 -1.86
C GLY A 14 -5.88 -20.36 -2.49
N LEU A 15 -6.27 -19.10 -2.70
CA LEU A 15 -5.40 -18.06 -3.25
C LEU A 15 -4.30 -17.64 -2.27
N TYR A 16 -4.65 -17.35 -1.01
CA TYR A 16 -3.75 -16.75 -0.02
C TYR A 16 -3.04 -17.77 0.88
N SER A 17 -3.17 -19.08 0.62
CA SER A 17 -2.62 -20.17 1.46
C SER A 17 -1.21 -19.90 2.00
N ARG A 18 -0.27 -19.49 1.14
CA ARG A 18 1.14 -19.32 1.53
C ARG A 18 1.37 -18.03 2.31
N GLN A 19 0.61 -16.99 1.99
CA GLN A 19 0.67 -15.69 2.65
C GLN A 19 0.05 -15.75 4.06
N LEU A 20 -0.99 -16.58 4.25
CA LEU A 20 -1.63 -16.80 5.54
C LEU A 20 -0.66 -17.34 6.61
N TYR A 21 0.34 -18.13 6.22
CA TYR A 21 1.36 -18.62 7.15
C TYR A 21 2.38 -17.55 7.57
N VAL A 22 2.45 -16.43 6.86
CA VAL A 22 3.34 -15.31 7.18
C VAL A 22 2.62 -14.25 7.98
N LEU A 23 1.40 -13.87 7.57
CA LEU A 23 0.67 -12.74 8.15
C LEU A 23 -0.37 -13.17 9.20
N GLY A 24 -0.92 -14.37 9.07
CA GLY A 24 -2.07 -14.81 9.86
C GLY A 24 -3.40 -14.18 9.41
N HIS A 25 -4.49 -14.77 9.92
CA HIS A 25 -5.86 -14.39 9.53
C HIS A 25 -6.22 -12.97 9.95
N GLU A 26 -5.82 -12.55 11.16
CA GLU A 26 -6.19 -11.25 11.71
C GLU A 26 -5.58 -10.09 10.91
N ALA A 27 -4.29 -10.18 10.57
CA ALA A 27 -3.63 -9.18 9.73
C ALA A 27 -4.26 -9.11 8.34
N MET A 28 -4.56 -10.27 7.73
CA MET A 28 -5.24 -10.33 6.43
C MET A 28 -6.63 -9.69 6.45
N LYS A 29 -7.43 -9.92 7.50
CA LYS A 29 -8.74 -9.26 7.67
C LYS A 29 -8.61 -7.74 7.74
N ARG A 30 -7.62 -7.22 8.48
CA ARG A 30 -7.34 -5.77 8.55
C ARG A 30 -6.89 -5.19 7.21
N MET A 31 -6.06 -5.93 6.46
CA MET A 31 -5.63 -5.54 5.12
C MET A 31 -6.80 -5.46 4.14
N ALA A 32 -7.70 -6.46 4.15
CA ALA A 32 -8.90 -6.50 3.33
C ALA A 32 -9.89 -5.35 3.60
N ALA A 33 -9.74 -4.62 4.72
CA ALA A 33 -10.51 -3.43 5.05
C ALA A 33 -9.81 -2.10 4.67
N SER A 34 -8.56 -2.14 4.22
CA SER A 34 -7.71 -0.96 4.01
C SER A 34 -7.67 -0.50 2.55
N ASN A 35 -7.98 0.78 2.29
CA ASN A 35 -7.78 1.44 1.00
C ASN A 35 -6.40 2.11 0.96
N VAL A 36 -5.66 1.91 -0.12
CA VAL A 36 -4.31 2.46 -0.30
C VAL A 36 -4.29 3.40 -1.51
N LEU A 37 -3.71 4.59 -1.33
CA LEU A 37 -3.40 5.53 -2.42
C LEU A 37 -1.90 5.47 -2.72
N ILE A 38 -1.55 5.35 -4.00
CA ILE A 38 -0.16 5.38 -4.48
C ILE A 38 0.00 6.56 -5.44
N VAL A 39 0.95 7.44 -5.13
CA VAL A 39 1.25 8.67 -5.86
C VAL A 39 2.57 8.49 -6.60
N GLY A 40 2.50 8.58 -7.92
CA GLY A 40 3.59 8.20 -8.82
C GLY A 40 3.60 6.69 -9.09
N VAL A 41 3.58 6.31 -10.37
CA VAL A 41 3.58 4.91 -10.83
C VAL A 41 4.62 4.66 -11.92
N LYS A 42 5.80 5.25 -11.73
CA LYS A 42 7.05 4.82 -12.38
C LYS A 42 7.48 3.43 -11.88
N GLY A 43 8.71 3.00 -12.17
CA GLY A 43 9.22 1.68 -11.75
C GLY A 43 9.04 1.38 -10.26
N LEU A 44 9.37 2.32 -9.37
CA LEU A 44 9.20 2.13 -7.92
C LEU A 44 7.72 1.99 -7.53
N GLY A 45 6.88 2.93 -8.00
CA GLY A 45 5.46 2.93 -7.69
C GLY A 45 4.72 1.71 -8.21
N VAL A 46 5.02 1.23 -9.43
CA VAL A 46 4.38 0.02 -9.97
C VAL A 46 4.79 -1.24 -9.22
N GLU A 47 6.04 -1.32 -8.75
CA GLU A 47 6.53 -2.46 -7.98
C GLU A 47 5.88 -2.52 -6.60
N ILE A 48 5.73 -1.38 -5.92
CA ILE A 48 4.95 -1.25 -4.68
C ILE A 48 3.49 -1.65 -4.93
N ALA A 49 2.87 -1.08 -5.96
CA ALA A 49 1.47 -1.34 -6.29
C ALA A 49 1.21 -2.82 -6.59
N LYS A 50 2.08 -3.47 -7.37
CA LYS A 50 2.02 -4.90 -7.67
C LYS A 50 1.99 -5.73 -6.38
N ASN A 51 2.92 -5.48 -5.46
CA ASN A 51 3.00 -6.24 -4.21
C ASN A 51 1.79 -6.01 -3.30
N ILE A 52 1.26 -4.78 -3.23
CA ILE A 52 0.06 -4.46 -2.43
C ILE A 52 -1.20 -5.11 -3.02
N VAL A 53 -1.37 -5.09 -4.34
CA VAL A 53 -2.50 -5.74 -5.01
C VAL A 53 -2.45 -7.25 -4.82
N LEU A 54 -1.28 -7.88 -4.98
CA LEU A 54 -1.10 -9.31 -4.72
C LEU A 54 -1.36 -9.67 -3.25
N ALA A 55 -1.02 -8.77 -2.33
CA ALA A 55 -1.22 -8.99 -0.90
C ALA A 55 -2.71 -8.96 -0.46
N GLY A 56 -3.62 -8.40 -1.27
CA GLY A 56 -5.06 -8.47 -0.98
C GLY A 56 -5.56 -7.38 0.00
N VAL A 57 -5.41 -6.11 -0.38
CA VAL A 57 -6.04 -4.98 0.34
C VAL A 57 -7.47 -4.71 -0.14
N LYS A 58 -8.22 -3.82 0.53
CA LYS A 58 -9.59 -3.47 0.10
C LYS A 58 -9.64 -2.87 -1.30
N SER A 59 -8.74 -1.94 -1.58
CA SER A 59 -8.59 -1.31 -2.90
C SER A 59 -7.26 -0.58 -3.02
N VAL A 60 -6.79 -0.45 -4.25
CA VAL A 60 -5.61 0.37 -4.60
C VAL A 60 -6.05 1.46 -5.56
N THR A 61 -5.79 2.71 -5.21
CA THR A 61 -5.99 3.85 -6.09
C THR A 61 -4.64 4.40 -6.52
N LEU A 62 -4.46 4.64 -7.81
CA LEU A 62 -3.27 5.23 -8.40
C LEU A 62 -3.52 6.70 -8.71
N PHE A 63 -2.51 7.54 -8.49
CA PHE A 63 -2.48 8.92 -8.99
C PHE A 63 -1.13 9.20 -9.65
N ASP A 64 -1.14 9.28 -10.97
CA ASP A 64 0.00 9.73 -11.79
C ASP A 64 -0.55 10.17 -13.16
N PRO A 65 -1.05 11.42 -13.25
CA PRO A 65 -1.65 11.94 -14.47
C PRO A 65 -0.59 12.31 -15.53
N GLU A 66 0.70 12.24 -15.18
CA GLU A 66 1.78 12.54 -16.11
C GLU A 66 1.82 11.54 -17.28
N PRO A 67 2.19 12.01 -18.48
CA PRO A 67 2.29 11.14 -19.63
C PRO A 67 3.45 10.15 -19.48
N VAL A 68 3.24 8.92 -19.94
CA VAL A 68 4.29 7.92 -20.11
C VAL A 68 5.36 8.46 -21.04
N GLN A 69 6.61 8.38 -20.61
CA GLN A 69 7.79 8.71 -21.41
C GLN A 69 8.59 7.45 -21.71
N VAL A 70 9.37 7.47 -22.81
CA VAL A 70 10.21 6.32 -23.21
C VAL A 70 11.15 5.85 -22.08
N GLN A 71 11.68 6.79 -21.29
CA GLN A 71 12.54 6.47 -20.15
C GLN A 71 11.84 5.70 -19.03
N ASP A 72 10.51 5.83 -18.88
CA ASP A 72 9.76 5.12 -17.84
C ASP A 72 9.75 3.60 -18.09
N LEU A 73 9.88 3.17 -19.35
CA LEU A 73 9.87 1.74 -19.74
C LEU A 73 11.08 0.97 -19.20
N GLY A 74 12.14 1.65 -18.76
CA GLY A 74 13.35 0.99 -18.26
C GLY A 74 13.14 0.17 -16.99
N THR A 75 12.21 0.58 -16.13
CA THR A 75 11.90 -0.09 -14.86
C THR A 75 10.41 -0.35 -14.66
N GLN A 76 9.54 0.33 -15.39
CA GLN A 76 8.10 0.14 -15.30
C GLN A 76 7.64 -0.98 -16.24
N PHE A 77 7.54 -2.19 -15.71
CA PHE A 77 7.32 -3.42 -16.48
C PHE A 77 5.88 -3.63 -17.02
N PHE A 78 4.91 -2.80 -16.62
CA PHE A 78 3.55 -2.80 -17.18
C PHE A 78 3.38 -1.86 -18.37
N LEU A 79 4.24 -0.85 -18.52
CA LEU A 79 4.19 0.03 -19.68
C LEU A 79 4.68 -0.68 -20.94
N ARG A 80 4.17 -0.23 -22.08
CA ARG A 80 4.58 -0.62 -23.42
C ARG A 80 4.88 0.62 -24.24
N GLU A 81 5.63 0.47 -25.33
CA GLU A 81 5.90 1.59 -26.25
C GLU A 81 4.61 2.23 -26.78
N SER A 82 3.55 1.43 -26.98
CA SER A 82 2.22 1.90 -27.37
C SER A 82 1.49 2.76 -26.33
N ASP A 83 2.02 2.84 -25.11
CA ASP A 83 1.44 3.62 -24.01
C ASP A 83 2.09 4.99 -23.87
N VAL A 84 3.18 5.28 -24.59
CA VAL A 84 3.84 6.58 -24.59
C VAL A 84 2.84 7.71 -24.93
N GLY A 85 2.83 8.74 -24.08
CA GLY A 85 1.90 9.88 -24.16
C GLY A 85 0.58 9.71 -23.40
N LYS A 86 0.20 8.49 -23.00
CA LYS A 86 -0.98 8.27 -22.14
C LYS A 86 -0.65 8.56 -20.67
N PRO A 87 -1.61 8.92 -19.81
CA PRO A 87 -1.36 9.03 -18.37
C PRO A 87 -0.82 7.72 -17.80
N ARG A 88 0.24 7.79 -16.98
CA ARG A 88 0.91 6.60 -16.43
C ARG A 88 -0.02 5.74 -15.59
N ALA A 89 -0.86 6.35 -14.74
CA ALA A 89 -1.85 5.62 -13.94
C ALA A 89 -2.85 4.86 -14.83
N ALA A 90 -3.45 5.55 -15.80
CA ALA A 90 -4.40 4.96 -16.76
C ALA A 90 -3.79 3.82 -17.59
N ALA A 91 -2.54 3.97 -18.05
CA ALA A 91 -1.85 2.93 -18.82
C ALA A 91 -1.47 1.69 -17.98
N THR A 92 -1.28 1.89 -16.67
CA THR A 92 -0.90 0.83 -15.72
C THR A 92 -2.11 0.03 -15.23
N LEU A 93 -3.24 0.71 -15.02
CA LEU A 93 -4.43 0.15 -14.37
C LEU A 93 -4.89 -1.20 -14.93
N PRO A 94 -5.05 -1.43 -16.24
CA PRO A 94 -5.59 -2.69 -16.75
C PRO A 94 -4.75 -3.89 -16.34
N ARG A 95 -3.42 -3.77 -16.42
CA ARG A 95 -2.47 -4.85 -16.14
C ARG A 95 -2.28 -5.07 -14.65
N LEU A 96 -2.37 -4.00 -13.84
CA LEU A 96 -2.31 -4.12 -12.40
C LEU A 96 -3.59 -4.81 -11.84
N ALA A 97 -4.76 -4.50 -12.40
CA ALA A 97 -6.02 -5.11 -12.01
C ALA A 97 -6.09 -6.63 -12.29
N GLU A 98 -5.37 -7.11 -13.31
CA GLU A 98 -5.29 -8.56 -13.64
C GLU A 98 -4.60 -9.40 -12.55
N LEU A 99 -3.81 -8.78 -11.67
CA LEU A 99 -3.04 -9.51 -10.65
C LEU A 99 -3.92 -10.15 -9.56
N ASN A 100 -5.03 -9.50 -9.21
CA ASN A 100 -5.89 -9.96 -8.13
C ASN A 100 -7.34 -9.45 -8.30
N ALA A 101 -8.24 -10.36 -8.67
CA ALA A 101 -9.66 -10.04 -8.90
C ALA A 101 -10.38 -9.54 -7.63
N TYR A 102 -9.85 -9.81 -6.44
CA TYR A 102 -10.43 -9.33 -5.18
C TYR A 102 -10.07 -7.88 -4.85
N VAL A 103 -9.09 -7.28 -5.54
CA VAL A 103 -8.59 -5.93 -5.25
C VAL A 103 -8.95 -4.98 -6.40
N PRO A 104 -9.99 -4.15 -6.24
CA PRO A 104 -10.29 -3.12 -7.22
C PRO A 104 -9.14 -2.13 -7.34
N VAL A 105 -8.64 -1.96 -8.55
CA VAL A 105 -7.64 -0.94 -8.90
C VAL A 105 -8.34 0.24 -9.57
N LYS A 106 -8.08 1.45 -9.10
CA LYS A 106 -8.70 2.68 -9.60
C LYS A 106 -7.63 3.69 -10.03
N ASP A 107 -7.97 4.50 -11.03
CA ASP A 107 -7.22 5.68 -11.39
C ASP A 107 -7.99 6.89 -10.84
N LEU A 108 -7.31 7.71 -10.05
CA LEU A 108 -7.87 8.96 -9.52
C LEU A 108 -8.08 10.00 -10.64
N GLY A 109 -7.39 9.82 -11.78
CA GLY A 109 -7.43 10.72 -12.92
C GLY A 109 -6.65 12.00 -12.68
N GLY A 110 -7.01 13.05 -13.42
CA GLY A 110 -6.39 14.36 -13.34
C GLY A 110 -5.68 14.77 -14.63
N SER A 111 -4.99 15.91 -14.57
CA SER A 111 -4.22 16.47 -15.68
C SER A 111 -2.72 16.52 -15.35
N PRO A 112 -1.82 16.47 -16.36
CA PRO A 112 -0.39 16.67 -16.11
C PRO A 112 -0.12 17.98 -15.34
N GLY A 113 0.78 17.91 -14.36
CA GLY A 113 1.07 18.99 -13.42
C GLY A 113 0.05 19.19 -12.30
N GLN A 114 -1.03 18.41 -12.26
CA GLN A 114 -1.98 18.44 -11.15
C GLN A 114 -1.35 17.82 -9.89
N GLU A 115 -1.45 18.54 -8.78
CA GLU A 115 -0.97 18.08 -7.49
C GLU A 115 -2.06 17.36 -6.69
N ILE A 116 -1.64 16.53 -5.73
CA ILE A 116 -2.54 15.95 -4.73
C ILE A 116 -3.00 17.04 -3.77
N THR A 117 -4.26 16.98 -3.37
CA THR A 117 -4.84 17.86 -2.37
C THR A 117 -5.23 17.08 -1.12
N VAL A 118 -5.37 17.78 0.01
CA VAL A 118 -5.79 17.19 1.29
C VAL A 118 -7.11 16.43 1.20
N ASP A 119 -8.04 16.85 0.34
CA ASP A 119 -9.33 16.16 0.22
C ASP A 119 -9.22 14.83 -0.54
N LEU A 120 -8.19 14.67 -1.38
CA LEU A 120 -7.92 13.42 -2.10
C LEU A 120 -7.27 12.36 -1.21
N ILE A 121 -6.61 12.75 -0.12
CA ILE A 121 -6.01 11.77 0.81
C ILE A 121 -7.01 11.25 1.84
N LYS A 122 -8.08 12.01 2.12
CA LYS A 122 -9.12 11.63 3.07
C LYS A 122 -9.85 10.39 2.55
N GLY A 123 -10.01 9.38 3.42
CA GLY A 123 -10.68 8.12 3.11
C GLY A 123 -9.74 6.97 2.74
N PHE A 124 -8.45 7.24 2.58
CA PHE A 124 -7.42 6.21 2.52
C PHE A 124 -6.91 5.87 3.92
N GLN A 125 -6.54 4.61 4.14
CA GLN A 125 -5.86 4.18 5.36
C GLN A 125 -4.35 4.41 5.26
N ALA A 126 -3.80 4.33 4.04
CA ALA A 126 -2.40 4.62 3.77
C ALA A 126 -2.23 5.38 2.46
N VAL A 127 -1.31 6.35 2.46
CA VAL A 127 -0.85 7.10 1.29
C VAL A 127 0.64 6.84 1.10
N ILE A 128 1.01 6.45 -0.11
CA ILE A 128 2.38 6.15 -0.49
C ILE A 128 2.84 7.13 -1.56
N LEU A 129 3.89 7.90 -1.28
CA LEU A 129 4.52 8.79 -2.25
C LEU A 129 5.78 8.15 -2.85
N THR A 130 5.93 8.24 -4.16
CA THR A 130 7.14 7.76 -4.85
C THR A 130 7.82 8.85 -5.67
N ASP A 131 9.13 9.02 -5.45
CA ASP A 131 9.99 9.97 -6.19
C ASP A 131 9.48 11.43 -6.21
N VAL A 132 8.72 11.84 -5.19
CA VAL A 132 8.15 13.20 -5.01
C VAL A 132 9.18 14.13 -4.35
N PRO A 133 9.27 15.43 -4.70
CA PRO A 133 10.16 16.37 -4.00
C PRO A 133 9.91 16.46 -2.49
N LEU A 134 10.98 16.59 -1.69
CA LEU A 134 10.89 16.60 -0.22
C LEU A 134 9.89 17.64 0.32
N SER A 135 9.83 18.84 -0.27
CA SER A 135 8.87 19.87 0.16
C SER A 135 7.42 19.39 0.09
N LYS A 136 7.07 18.63 -0.95
CA LYS A 136 5.75 18.02 -1.13
C LYS A 136 5.55 16.79 -0.25
N GLN A 137 6.61 16.03 0.03
CA GLN A 137 6.53 14.94 1.01
C GLN A 137 6.18 15.48 2.40
N LEU A 138 6.81 16.58 2.84
CA LEU A 138 6.51 17.20 4.13
C LEU A 138 5.07 17.73 4.19
N GLU A 139 4.65 18.47 3.17
CA GLU A 139 3.28 19.00 3.06
C GLU A 139 2.21 17.90 3.13
N ILE A 140 2.39 16.82 2.35
CA ILE A 140 1.43 15.71 2.34
C ILE A 140 1.52 14.90 3.64
N ASN A 141 2.71 14.72 4.22
CA ASN A 141 2.87 14.03 5.50
C ASN A 141 2.11 14.76 6.62
N ASP A 142 2.22 16.08 6.69
CA ASP A 142 1.49 16.90 7.67
C ASP A 142 -0.03 16.68 7.51
N TRP A 143 -0.54 16.70 6.28
CA TRP A 143 -1.95 16.42 6.03
C TRP A 143 -2.36 15.01 6.44
N THR A 144 -1.56 13.99 6.13
CA THR A 144 -1.88 12.61 6.53
C THR A 144 -1.84 12.43 8.05
N HIS A 145 -0.87 13.05 8.72
CA HIS A 145 -0.73 13.01 10.18
C HIS A 145 -1.91 13.67 10.89
N GLU A 146 -2.40 14.79 10.37
CA GLU A 146 -3.57 15.51 10.91
C GLU A 146 -4.90 14.78 10.67
N ASN A 147 -4.96 13.84 9.71
CA ASN A 147 -6.19 13.17 9.31
C ASN A 147 -6.20 11.66 9.62
N ASP A 148 -5.31 11.19 10.51
CA ASP A 148 -5.18 9.77 10.91
C ASP A 148 -4.96 8.82 9.72
N VAL A 149 -4.20 9.28 8.71
CA VAL A 149 -3.82 8.49 7.54
C VAL A 149 -2.35 8.09 7.68
N HIS A 150 -2.03 6.83 7.46
CA HIS A 150 -0.65 6.37 7.47
C HIS A 150 0.10 6.87 6.23
N PHE A 151 1.34 7.31 6.41
CA PHE A 151 2.17 7.86 5.36
C PHE A 151 3.42 7.02 5.15
N ILE A 152 3.74 6.80 3.88
CA ILE A 152 4.99 6.20 3.45
C ILE A 152 5.53 7.06 2.30
N SER A 153 6.82 7.38 2.34
CA SER A 153 7.52 7.88 1.15
C SER A 153 8.68 6.97 0.80
N ALA A 154 8.91 6.79 -0.49
CA ALA A 154 10.04 6.05 -1.01
C ALA A 154 10.59 6.76 -2.25
N GLU A 155 11.91 6.72 -2.43
CA GLU A 155 12.54 7.26 -3.64
C GLU A 155 13.74 6.42 -4.06
N THR A 156 14.03 6.46 -5.36
CA THR A 156 15.18 5.80 -5.95
C THR A 156 15.96 6.75 -6.86
N ARG A 157 17.27 6.78 -6.71
CA ARG A 157 18.20 7.66 -7.44
C ARG A 157 19.40 6.84 -7.90
N GLY A 158 19.23 6.12 -9.01
CA GLY A 158 20.26 5.21 -9.53
C GLY A 158 20.51 4.06 -8.57
N LEU A 159 21.70 4.01 -7.96
CA LEU A 159 22.10 2.97 -6.99
C LEU A 159 21.67 3.28 -5.55
N PHE A 160 21.11 4.47 -5.31
CA PHE A 160 20.67 4.91 -3.99
C PHE A 160 19.15 4.84 -3.89
N GLY A 161 18.65 4.68 -2.67
CA GLY A 161 17.24 4.79 -2.37
C GLY A 161 17.02 5.13 -0.91
N SER A 162 15.83 5.62 -0.59
CA SER A 162 15.40 5.89 0.77
C SER A 162 13.93 5.51 0.93
N ALA A 163 13.55 5.22 2.17
CA ALA A 163 12.16 5.03 2.56
C ALA A 163 11.94 5.66 3.93
N PHE A 164 10.76 6.25 4.12
CA PHE A 164 10.33 6.89 5.36
C PHE A 164 8.88 6.48 5.64
N ASN A 165 8.58 6.26 6.92
CA ASN A 165 7.27 5.83 7.39
C ASN A 165 6.83 6.73 8.54
N ASP A 166 5.59 7.21 8.47
CA ASP A 166 4.90 7.91 9.56
C ASP A 166 3.51 7.27 9.73
N PHE A 167 3.34 6.50 10.79
CA PHE A 167 2.08 5.82 11.10
C PHE A 167 1.24 6.56 12.15
N GLY A 168 1.55 7.84 12.37
CA GLY A 168 0.91 8.68 13.36
C GLY A 168 1.48 8.46 14.77
N PRO A 169 1.02 9.26 15.74
CA PRO A 169 1.57 9.28 17.09
C PRO A 169 1.18 8.05 17.93
N LYS A 170 0.17 7.28 17.48
CA LYS A 170 -0.37 6.11 18.18
C LYS A 170 -0.59 4.97 17.20
N PHE A 171 0.45 4.17 17.02
CA PHE A 171 0.39 2.95 16.21
C PHE A 171 0.67 1.72 17.08
N THR A 172 -0.26 0.77 17.13
CA THR A 172 -0.12 -0.44 17.94
C THR A 172 0.47 -1.57 17.11
N CYS A 173 1.66 -2.02 17.49
CA CYS A 173 2.26 -3.26 17.00
C CYS A 173 1.72 -4.44 17.83
N ILE A 174 0.95 -5.33 17.20
CA ILE A 174 0.34 -6.50 17.86
C ILE A 174 1.34 -7.64 17.95
N ASP A 175 2.15 -7.82 16.92
CA ASP A 175 3.26 -8.78 16.85
C ASP A 175 4.45 -8.08 16.20
N ALA A 176 5.56 -8.01 16.94
CA ALA A 176 6.77 -7.31 16.50
C ALA A 176 7.71 -8.17 15.66
N THR A 177 7.48 -9.48 15.59
CA THR A 177 8.46 -10.43 15.05
C THR A 177 7.89 -11.38 14.00
N GLY A 178 6.62 -11.78 14.11
CA GLY A 178 6.05 -12.84 13.27
C GLY A 178 6.51 -14.25 13.67
N GLU A 179 7.30 -14.40 14.74
CA GLU A 179 7.83 -15.68 15.19
C GLU A 179 6.77 -16.49 15.97
N GLN A 180 6.88 -17.82 15.89
CA GLN A 180 5.99 -18.68 16.65
C GLN A 180 6.28 -18.56 18.16
N PRO A 181 5.24 -18.38 19.01
CA PRO A 181 5.43 -18.33 20.46
C PRO A 181 6.17 -19.55 20.99
N LEU A 182 7.18 -19.32 21.82
CA LEU A 182 7.90 -20.41 22.47
C LEU A 182 6.99 -21.14 23.46
N THR A 183 7.12 -22.46 23.50
CA THR A 183 6.38 -23.31 24.44
C THR A 183 7.37 -24.23 25.16
N GLY A 184 7.08 -24.55 26.43
CA GLY A 184 7.96 -25.37 27.25
C GLY A 184 7.21 -26.01 28.42
N MET A 185 7.70 -27.16 28.87
CA MET A 185 7.14 -27.88 30.02
C MET A 185 7.64 -27.28 31.33
N ILE A 186 6.72 -27.00 32.26
CA ILE A 186 7.04 -26.50 33.59
C ILE A 186 7.33 -27.68 34.52
N VAL A 187 8.52 -27.68 35.14
CA VAL A 187 8.92 -28.73 36.09
C VAL A 187 8.54 -28.37 37.52
N GLU A 188 8.80 -27.14 37.95
CA GLU A 188 8.51 -26.66 39.30
C GLU A 188 8.27 -25.14 39.30
N VAL A 189 7.38 -24.65 40.16
CA VAL A 189 7.22 -23.23 40.46
C VAL A 189 7.31 -23.04 41.98
N SER A 190 8.46 -22.60 42.47
CA SER A 190 8.71 -22.41 43.90
C SER A 190 8.20 -21.07 44.41
N LYS A 191 7.62 -21.02 45.63
CA LYS A 191 7.37 -19.76 46.34
C LYS A 191 8.64 -19.26 47.01
N VAL A 192 9.13 -18.09 46.62
CA VAL A 192 10.18 -17.38 47.35
C VAL A 192 9.58 -16.86 48.66
N ARG A 193 10.19 -17.20 49.80
CA ARG A 193 9.85 -16.69 51.14
C ARG A 193 10.55 -15.37 51.42
#